data_AF-V2TTE9-F1
#
_entry.id   AF-V2TTE9-F1
#
_cell.length_a   1.000
_cell.length_b   1.000
_cell.length_c   1.000
_cell.angle_alpha   90.00
_cell.angle_beta   90.00
_cell.angle_gamma   90.00
#
_symmetry.space_group_name_H-M   'P 1'
#
loop_
_entity.id
_entity.type
_entity.pdbx_description
1 polymer ?
#
loop_
_entity_poly.entity_id
_entity_poly.type
_entity_poly.pdbx_seq_one_letter_code
_entity_poly.pdbx_strand_id
1 'polypeptide(L)' 'MDTVLAGKGEPVAILNRNTPAFYCVPADGYVTMMEQLEDLELNKITDVRANQKRIRVNIDDLYEAFFYPDIIYFNSC' A
#
# COMPACT_ATOMS: atom_id res chain seq x y z
N MET A 1 -26.07 15.56 -7.60
CA MET A 1 -25.16 14.44 -7.29
C MET A 1 -25.56 13.99 -5.89
N ASP A 2 -26.73 13.33 -5.76
CA ASP A 2 -27.53 13.39 -4.52
C ASP A 2 -27.63 12.05 -3.79
N THR A 3 -27.20 10.95 -4.41
CA THR A 3 -27.35 9.59 -3.86
C THR A 3 -26.39 9.31 -2.69
N VAL A 4 -25.21 9.95 -2.67
CA VAL A 4 -24.26 9.84 -1.55
C VAL A 4 -24.76 10.60 -0.31
N LEU A 5 -25.48 11.72 -0.50
CA LEU A 5 -26.08 12.49 0.59
C LEU A 5 -27.24 11.74 1.26
N ALA A 6 -28.01 10.96 0.51
CA ALA A 6 -29.06 10.11 1.06
C ALA A 6 -28.51 9.04 2.02
N GLY A 7 -27.27 8.58 1.80
CA GLY A 7 -26.56 7.65 2.66
C GLY A 7 -25.97 8.27 3.93
N LYS A 8 -26.08 9.59 4.14
CA LYS A 8 -25.45 10.30 5.27
C LYS A 8 -23.95 9.99 5.46
N GLY A 9 -23.24 9.70 4.36
CA GLY A 9 -21.83 9.32 4.40
C GLY A 9 -21.56 7.84 4.63
N GLU A 10 -22.58 6.99 4.62
CA GLU A 10 -22.45 5.53 4.63
C GLU A 10 -22.57 4.95 3.20
N PRO A 11 -22.02 3.74 2.94
CA PRO A 11 -22.21 3.02 1.69
C PRO A 11 -23.69 2.71 1.43
N VAL A 12 -24.16 2.96 0.21
CA VAL A 12 -25.56 2.73 -0.20
C VAL A 12 -25.63 1.71 -1.33
N ALA A 13 -26.48 0.69 -1.18
CA ALA A 13 -26.79 -0.25 -2.25
C ALA A 13 -28.02 0.22 -3.06
N ILE A 14 -27.88 0.26 -4.38
CA ILE A 14 -28.97 0.54 -5.31
C ILE A 14 -29.48 -0.80 -5.83
N LEU A 15 -30.74 -1.10 -5.53
CA LEU A 15 -31.40 -2.36 -5.90
C LEU A 15 -32.19 -2.21 -7.21
N ASN A 16 -32.15 -3.23 -8.06
CA ASN A 16 -33.03 -3.43 -9.21
C ASN A 16 -33.77 -4.76 -9.03
N ARG A 17 -35.11 -4.73 -8.97
CA ARG A 17 -35.94 -5.93 -8.68
C ARG A 17 -35.47 -6.68 -7.44
N ASN A 18 -35.23 -5.95 -6.35
CA ASN A 18 -34.67 -6.45 -5.09
C ASN A 18 -33.28 -7.12 -5.19
N THR A 19 -32.60 -6.99 -6.33
CA THR A 19 -31.25 -7.50 -6.54
C THR A 19 -30.28 -6.32 -6.53
N PRO A 20 -29.17 -6.35 -5.77
CA PRO A 20 -28.21 -5.25 -5.76
C PRO A 20 -27.56 -5.11 -7.14
N ALA A 21 -27.75 -3.95 -7.77
CA ALA A 21 -27.21 -3.64 -9.07
C ALA A 21 -25.92 -2.80 -8.96
N PHE A 22 -25.87 -1.87 -7.99
CA PHE A 22 -24.71 -1.01 -7.76
C PHE A 22 -24.52 -0.72 -6.27
N TYR A 23 -23.27 -0.47 -5.88
CA TYR A 23 -22.91 0.05 -4.57
C TYR A 23 -22.26 1.43 -4.74
N CYS A 24 -22.84 2.44 -4.11
CA CYS A 24 -22.24 3.76 -3.99
C CYS A 24 -21.48 3.81 -2.68
N VAL A 25 -20.15 3.78 -2.76
CA VAL A 25 -19.26 3.94 -1.61
C VAL A 25 -18.78 5.40 -1.56
N PRO A 26 -18.85 6.09 -0.41
CA PRO A 26 -18.25 7.41 -0.23
C PRO A 26 -16.75 7.39 -0.55
N ALA A 27 -16.23 8.47 -1.12
CA ALA A 27 -14.82 8.55 -1.52
C ALA A 27 -13.87 8.28 -0.34
N ASP A 28 -14.10 8.94 0.79
CA ASP A 28 -13.27 8.80 1.99
C ASP A 28 -13.26 7.36 2.53
N GLY A 29 -14.43 6.70 2.52
CA GLY A 29 -14.57 5.31 2.94
C GLY A 29 -13.88 4.34 1.99
N TYR A 30 -13.96 4.60 0.68
CA TYR A 30 -13.26 3.80 -0.32
C TYR A 30 -11.74 3.93 -0.20
N VAL A 31 -11.23 5.16 -0.05
CA VAL A 31 -9.79 5.42 0.12
C VAL A 31 -9.27 4.73 1.38
N THR A 32 -9.95 4.89 2.51
CA THR A 32 -9.56 4.23 3.78
C THR A 32 -9.53 2.71 3.63
N MET A 33 -10.52 2.13 2.94
CA MET A 33 -10.55 0.69 2.69
C MET A 33 -9.37 0.23 1.82
N MET A 34 -9.02 1.01 0.80
CA MET A 34 -7.88 0.71 -0.08
C MET A 34 -6.55 0.80 0.67
N GLU A 35 -6.33 1.85 1.46
CA GLU A 35 -5.11 2.01 2.27
C GLU A 35 -4.92 0.82 3.24
N GLN A 36 -5.99 0.38 3.90
CA GLN A 36 -5.93 -0.79 4.79
C GLN A 36 -5.60 -2.08 4.06
N LEU A 37 -6.10 -2.26 2.83
CA LEU A 37 -5.78 -3.44 2.02
C LEU A 37 -4.31 -3.45 1.61
N GLU A 38 -3.76 -2.30 1.20
CA GLU A 38 -2.35 -2.15 0.87
C GLU A 38 -1.45 -2.43 2.09
N ASP A 39 -1.82 -1.90 3.25
CA ASP A 39 -1.11 -2.16 4.51
C ASP A 39 -1.12 -3.66 4.87
N LEU A 40 -2.23 -4.36 4.67
CA LEU A 40 -2.30 -5.80 4.90
C LEU A 40 -1.36 -6.60 3.98
N GLU A 41 -1.20 -6.18 2.73
CA GLU A 41 -0.25 -6.82 1.82
C GLU A 41 1.20 -6.55 2.23
N LEU A 42 1.53 -5.32 2.61
CA LEU A 42 2.86 -4.97 3.13
C LEU A 42 3.17 -5.70 4.44
N ASN A 43 2.19 -5.87 5.32
CA ASN A 43 2.35 -6.61 6.55
C ASN A 43 2.67 -8.08 6.29
N LYS A 44 2.02 -8.72 5.30
CA LYS A 44 2.37 -10.10 4.91
C LYS A 44 3.82 -10.23 4.45
N ILE A 45 4.32 -9.25 3.68
CA ILE A 45 5.73 -9.24 3.24
C ILE A 45 6.65 -9.08 4.45
N THR A 46 6.28 -8.21 5.39
CA THR A 46 7.01 -7.99 6.63
C THR A 46 7.06 -9.26 7.47
N ASP A 47 5.94 -9.96 7.65
CA ASP A 47 5.84 -11.21 8.41
C ASP A 47 6.73 -12.31 7.84
N VAL A 48 6.73 -12.47 6.50
CA VAL A 48 7.62 -13.41 5.82
C VAL A 48 9.10 -13.08 6.06
N ARG A 49 9.43 -11.79 6.19
CA ARG A 49 10.80 -11.30 6.40
C ARG A 49 11.18 -11.16 7.87
N ALA A 50 10.23 -11.23 8.80
CA ALA A 50 10.45 -10.92 10.22
C ALA A 50 11.51 -11.82 10.88
N ASN A 51 11.62 -13.07 10.44
CA ASN A 51 12.58 -14.05 10.96
C ASN A 51 13.87 -14.16 10.15
N GLN A 52 14.07 -13.28 9.15
CA GLN A 52 15.30 -13.29 8.37
C GLN A 52 16.48 -12.72 9.18
N LYS A 53 17.69 -13.20 8.86
CA LYS A 53 18.92 -12.73 9.50
C LYS A 53 19.09 -11.24 9.21
N ARG A 54 19.02 -10.42 10.26
CA ARG A 54 19.30 -8.99 10.16
C ARG A 54 20.77 -8.78 9.83
N ILE A 55 21.04 -8.00 8.79
CA ILE A 55 22.38 -7.57 8.40
C ILE A 55 22.53 -6.14 8.92
N ARG A 56 23.55 -5.91 9.74
CA ARG A 56 23.89 -4.56 10.18
C ARG A 56 24.63 -3.88 9.03
N VAL A 57 24.07 -2.79 8.54
CA VAL A 57 24.66 -1.96 7.48
C VAL A 57 24.83 -0.54 8.03
N ASN A 58 25.90 0.14 7.63
CA ASN A 58 26.01 1.58 7.84
C ASN A 58 25.22 2.30 6.73
N ILE A 59 24.59 3.43 7.06
CA ILE A 59 23.80 4.20 6.11
C ILE A 59 24.70 4.81 5.04
N ASP A 60 25.91 5.25 5.41
CA ASP A 60 26.90 5.82 4.49
C ASP A 60 27.29 4.82 3.39
N ASP A 61 27.47 3.55 3.75
CA ASP A 61 27.79 2.46 2.81
C ASP A 61 26.69 2.22 1.76
N LEU A 62 25.41 2.49 2.12
CA LEU A 62 24.27 2.36 1.20
C LEU A 62 24.18 3.53 0.22
N TYR A 63 24.54 4.74 0.66
CA TYR A 63 24.58 5.91 -0.22
C TYR A 63 25.66 5.75 -1.29
N GLU A 64 26.85 5.26 -0.92
CA GLU A 64 27.92 4.98 -1.89
C GLU A 64 27.51 3.91 -2.91
N ALA A 65 26.88 2.82 -2.46
CA ALA A 65 26.45 1.73 -3.34
C ALA A 65 25.32 2.11 -4.31
N PHE A 66 24.40 3.00 -3.91
CA PHE A 66 23.28 3.43 -4.76
C PHE A 66 23.64 4.58 -5.71
N PHE A 67 24.52 5.50 -5.30
CA PHE A 67 24.86 6.69 -6.08
C PHE A 67 26.15 6.55 -6.92
N TYR A 68 27.05 5.63 -6.57
CA TYR A 68 28.33 5.43 -7.28
C TYR A 68 28.72 3.95 -7.47
N PRO A 69 27.93 3.18 -8.23
CA PRO A 69 28.21 1.76 -8.46
C PRO A 69 29.56 1.50 -9.17
N ASP A 70 30.07 2.49 -9.92
CA ASP A 70 31.31 2.34 -10.71
C ASP A 70 32.61 2.60 -9.92
N ILE A 71 32.54 3.14 -8.70
CA ILE A 71 33.75 3.45 -7.90
C ILE A 71 34.30 2.18 -7.20
N ILE A 72 33.44 1.19 -6.93
CA ILE A 72 33.80 -0.02 -6.19
C ILE A 72 34.66 -0.98 -7.05
N TYR A 73 34.60 -0.88 -8.39
CA TYR A 73 35.35 -1.76 -9.30
C TYR A 73 36.80 -1.31 -9.59
N PHE A 74 37.26 -0.18 -9.05
CA PHE A 74 38.59 0.36 -9.40
C PHE A 74 39.74 -0.03 -8.46
N ASN A 75 39.50 -0.85 -7.42
CA ASN A 75 40.56 -1.31 -6.51
C ASN A 75 40.98 -2.77 -6.81
N SER A 76 41.24 -3.04 -8.08
CA SER A 76 41.88 -4.28 -8.57
C SER A 76 42.95 -3.94 -9.62
N CYS A 77 43.87 -3.04 -9.26
CA CYS A 77 45.16 -2.85 -9.91
C CYS A 77 46.21 -2.52 -8.84
#